data_AF-A0A9W3CL63-F1
#
_entry.id   AF-A0A9W3CL63-F1
#
_cell.length_a   1.000
_cell.length_b   1.000
_cell.length_c   1.000
_cell.angle_alpha   90.00
_cell.angle_beta   90.00
_cell.angle_gamma   90.00
#
_symmetry.space_group_name_H-M   'P 1'
#
loop_
_entity.id
_entity.type
_entity.pdbx_description
1 polymer ?
#
loop_
_entity_poly.entity_id
_entity_poly.type
_entity_poly.pdbx_seq_one_letter_code
_entity_poly.pdbx_strand_id
1 'polypeptide(L)'
;MKGAYYPVVEKASEMIKQKRSSLSKVVLACNSIVIRYSIYHYDPIAWLPQLQQHQGHDAYHQFCLQPPGAPDFVGNTPERLFQKN
;
A
#
# COMPACT_ATOMS: atom_id res chain seq x y z
N MET A 1 -11.87 15.67 -13.87
CA MET A 1 -12.99 14.86 -13.36
C MET A 1 -12.59 14.25 -12.03
N LYS A 2 -13.41 14.32 -10.98
CA LYS A 2 -13.13 13.64 -9.70
C LYS A 2 -13.35 12.13 -9.90
N GLY A 3 -12.30 11.32 -9.74
CA GLY A 3 -12.35 9.87 -9.94
C GLY A 3 -13.18 9.14 -8.87
N ALA A 4 -13.44 7.85 -9.07
CA ALA A 4 -14.31 7.02 -8.20
C ALA A 4 -13.89 6.98 -6.71
N TYR A 5 -12.66 7.37 -6.39
CA TYR A 5 -12.18 7.51 -5.01
C TYR A 5 -12.87 8.65 -4.25
N TYR A 6 -13.21 9.75 -4.93
CA TYR A 6 -13.71 10.95 -4.29
C TYR A 6 -15.09 10.77 -3.62
N PRO A 7 -16.10 10.14 -4.26
CA PRO A 7 -17.37 9.85 -3.60
C PRO A 7 -17.23 8.97 -2.34
N VAL A 8 -16.23 8.08 -2.30
CA VAL A 8 -15.97 7.23 -1.13
C VAL A 8 -15.45 8.06 0.04
N VAL A 9 -14.60 9.05 -0.22
CA VAL A 9 -14.10 9.99 0.79
C VAL A 9 -15.24 10.86 1.34
N GLU A 10 -16.12 11.37 0.48
CA GLU A 10 -17.28 12.16 0.93
C GLU A 10 -18.21 11.34 1.81
N LYS A 11 -18.57 10.12 1.38
CA LYS A 11 -19.40 9.21 2.17
C LYS A 11 -18.78 8.88 3.53
N ALA A 12 -17.48 8.59 3.56
CA ALA A 12 -16.74 8.37 4.81
C ALA A 12 -16.81 9.60 5.73
N SER A 13 -16.62 10.80 5.17
CA SER A 13 -16.71 12.06 5.93
C SER A 13 -18.10 12.28 6.51
N GLU A 14 -19.16 12.01 5.74
CA GLU A 14 -20.54 12.11 6.19
C GLU A 14 -20.82 11.14 7.33
N MET A 15 -20.40 9.88 7.20
CA MET A 15 -20.57 8.85 8.24
C MET A 15 -19.91 9.24 9.56
N ILE A 16 -18.72 9.85 9.52
CA ILE A 16 -18.02 10.33 10.73
C ILE A 16 -18.78 11.50 11.38
N LYS A 17 -19.38 12.39 10.59
CA LYS A 17 -20.07 13.61 11.07
C LYS A 17 -21.48 13.36 11.62
N GLN A 18 -22.03 12.15 11.49
CA GLN A 18 -23.37 11.84 12.02
C GLN A 18 -23.38 11.97 13.56
N LYS A 19 -24.40 12.66 14.10
CA LYS A 19 -24.52 12.99 15.54
C LYS A 19 -24.41 11.80 16.51
N ARG A 20 -24.66 10.57 16.05
CA ARG A 20 -24.59 9.33 16.84
C ARG A 20 -23.59 8.32 16.28
N SER A 21 -22.64 8.77 15.46
CA SER A 21 -21.63 7.88 14.89
C SER A 21 -20.64 7.42 15.96
N SER A 22 -20.38 6.11 16.00
CA SER A 22 -19.25 5.56 16.74
C SER A 22 -17.94 5.61 15.95
N LEU A 23 -18.00 6.01 14.67
CA LEU A 23 -16.84 6.06 13.78
C LEU A 23 -16.12 7.41 13.89
N SER A 24 -14.89 7.42 14.42
CA SER A 24 -14.10 8.64 14.59
C SER A 24 -13.06 8.88 13.49
N LYS A 25 -12.57 7.81 12.84
CA LYS A 25 -11.57 7.87 11.76
C LYS A 25 -11.69 6.65 10.86
N VAL A 26 -11.34 6.82 9.59
CA VAL A 26 -11.20 5.74 8.62
C VAL A 26 -9.96 5.97 7.76
N VAL A 27 -9.30 4.89 7.35
CA VAL A 27 -8.23 4.89 6.35
C VAL A 27 -8.79 4.22 5.11
N LEU A 28 -8.79 4.93 3.98
CA LEU A 28 -9.22 4.41 2.69
C LEU A 28 -7.98 4.09 1.86
N ALA A 29 -8.01 2.96 1.15
CA ALA A 29 -6.96 2.53 0.24
C ALA A 29 -7.47 2.49 -1.20
N CYS A 30 -6.57 2.65 -2.15
CA CYS A 30 -6.83 2.50 -3.58
C CYS A 30 -5.84 1.48 -4.14
N ASN A 31 -6.27 0.62 -5.06
CA ASN A 31 -5.40 -0.27 -5.79
C ASN A 31 -5.28 0.16 -7.25
N SER A 32 -4.07 0.07 -7.78
CA SER A 32 -3.78 0.24 -9.20
C SER A 32 -3.23 -1.07 -9.73
N ILE A 33 -3.78 -1.56 -10.83
CA ILE A 33 -3.34 -2.80 -11.48
C ILE A 33 -2.63 -2.43 -12.77
N VAL A 34 -1.38 -2.89 -12.91
CA VAL A 34 -0.59 -2.71 -14.12
C VAL A 34 -0.42 -4.07 -14.78
N ILE A 35 -1.08 -4.27 -15.92
CA ILE A 35 -0.97 -5.50 -16.72
C ILE A 35 0.18 -5.32 -17.70
N ARG A 36 1.16 -6.23 -17.66
CA ARG A 36 2.26 -6.27 -18.64
C ARG A 36 2.22 -7.58 -19.41
N TYR A 37 2.35 -7.49 -20.73
CA TYR A 37 2.49 -8.64 -21.62
C TYR A 37 3.98 -8.92 -21.80
N SER A 38 4.56 -9.72 -20.91
CA SER A 38 5.95 -10.18 -20.99
C SER A 38 6.00 -11.67 -20.76
N ILE A 39 6.79 -12.39 -21.58
CA ILE A 39 7.10 -13.81 -21.36
C ILE A 39 8.16 -14.02 -20.26
N TYR A 40 8.83 -12.94 -19.82
CA TYR A 40 9.81 -12.99 -18.74
C TYR A 40 9.13 -12.89 -17.38
N HIS A 41 9.43 -13.84 -16.51
CA HIS A 41 9.04 -13.80 -15.11
C HIS A 41 9.71 -12.60 -14.42
N TYR A 42 8.91 -11.90 -13.63
CA TYR A 42 9.35 -10.78 -12.82
C TYR A 42 10.14 -11.31 -11.62
N ASP A 43 11.39 -10.88 -11.46
CA ASP A 43 12.14 -11.12 -10.23
C ASP A 43 11.84 -10.00 -9.22
N PRO A 44 11.11 -10.29 -8.13
CA PRO A 44 10.76 -9.28 -7.12
C PRO A 44 11.98 -8.77 -6.33
N ILE A 45 13.06 -9.55 -6.24
CA ILE A 45 14.28 -9.14 -5.52
C ILE A 45 15.03 -8.09 -6.33
N ALA A 46 15.06 -8.23 -7.67
CA ALA A 46 15.69 -7.27 -8.57
C ALA A 46 15.08 -5.86 -8.48
N TRP A 47 13.87 -5.72 -7.92
CA TRP A 47 13.19 -4.45 -7.74
C TRP A 47 13.49 -3.75 -6.41
N LEU A 48 14.02 -4.45 -5.42
CA LEU A 48 14.33 -3.87 -4.10
C LEU A 48 15.24 -2.63 -4.18
N PRO A 49 16.33 -2.60 -4.98
CA PRO A 49 17.16 -1.40 -5.09
C PRO A 49 16.41 -0.19 -5.67
N GLN A 50 15.50 -0.43 -6.61
CA GLN A 50 14.68 0.63 -7.23
C GLN A 50 13.68 1.21 -6.21
N LEU A 51 13.08 0.37 -5.37
CA LEU A 51 12.19 0.80 -4.30
C LEU A 51 12.91 1.67 -3.25
N GLN A 52 14.19 1.46 -3.03
CA GLN A 52 15.00 2.28 -2.12
C GLN A 52 15.32 3.66 -2.71
N GLN A 53 15.70 3.69 -3.98
CA GLN A 53 16.14 4.93 -4.66
C GLN A 53 15.05 6.01 -4.68
N HIS A 54 13.77 5.62 -4.70
CA HIS A 54 12.66 6.54 -4.81
C HIS A 54 12.07 7.02 -3.47
N GLN A 55 12.50 6.49 -2.31
CA GLN A 55 11.84 6.74 -1.02
C GLN A 55 12.64 7.59 -0.01
N GLY A 56 13.83 8.08 -0.37
CA GLY A 56 14.65 8.92 0.52
C GLY A 56 15.30 8.15 1.68
N HIS A 57 16.11 8.84 2.50
CA HIS A 57 16.94 8.23 3.56
C HIS A 57 16.15 7.61 4.74
N ASP A 58 14.81 7.69 4.75
CA ASP A 58 13.95 7.35 5.90
C ASP A 58 13.21 6.00 5.76
N ALA A 59 13.59 5.17 4.79
CA ALA A 59 13.06 3.82 4.64
C ALA A 59 13.71 2.87 5.65
N TYR A 60 13.02 2.54 6.75
CA TYR A 60 13.57 1.69 7.80
C TYR A 60 13.61 0.20 7.42
N HIS A 61 12.66 -0.31 6.62
CA HIS A 61 12.57 -1.74 6.30
C HIS A 61 12.01 -2.04 4.90
N GLN A 62 12.81 -2.74 4.10
CA GLN A 62 12.36 -3.43 2.88
C GLN A 62 11.93 -4.86 3.21
N PHE A 63 10.95 -5.37 2.47
CA PHE A 63 10.54 -6.77 2.57
C PHE A 63 10.19 -7.36 1.21
N CYS A 64 10.44 -8.66 1.08
CA CYS A 64 10.00 -9.50 -0.02
C CYS A 64 9.51 -10.83 0.57
N LEU A 65 8.22 -11.13 0.40
CA LEU A 65 7.62 -12.39 0.80
C LEU A 65 7.34 -13.22 -0.45
N GLN A 66 7.86 -14.44 -0.50
CA GLN A 66 7.73 -15.35 -1.65
C GLN A 66 7.05 -16.66 -1.22
N PRO A 67 5.73 -16.62 -0.96
CA PRO A 67 4.99 -17.81 -0.53
C PRO A 67 4.99 -18.88 -1.64
N PRO A 68 5.23 -20.18 -1.32
CA PRO A 68 5.16 -21.24 -2.30
C PRO A 68 3.76 -21.32 -2.96
N GLY A 69 3.71 -21.24 -4.30
CA GLY A 69 2.46 -21.35 -5.05
C GLY A 69 1.54 -20.13 -5.01
N ALA A 70 2.01 -18.98 -4.53
CA ALA A 70 1.26 -17.73 -4.51
C ALA A 70 2.12 -16.55 -5.03
N PRO A 71 1.50 -15.41 -5.40
CA PRO A 71 2.25 -14.25 -5.88
C PRO A 71 3.19 -13.69 -4.82
N ASP A 72 4.33 -13.18 -5.28
CA ASP A 72 5.28 -12.47 -4.42
C ASP A 72 4.68 -11.15 -3.91
N PHE A 73 5.06 -10.76 -2.69
CA PHE A 73 4.67 -9.50 -2.07
C PHE A 73 5.92 -8.71 -1.67
N VAL A 74 6.14 -7.59 -2.36
CA VAL A 74 7.31 -6.73 -2.17
C VAL A 74 6.87 -5.35 -1.69
N GLY A 75 7.65 -4.74 -0.82
CA GLY A 75 7.37 -3.39 -0.37
C GLY A 75 8.52 -2.77 0.41
N ASN A 76 8.38 -1.47 0.60
CA ASN A 76 9.27 -0.66 1.41
C ASN A 76 8.40 0.23 2.29
N THR A 77 8.63 0.24 3.60
CA THR A 77 7.83 1.00 4.57
C THR A 77 8.71 1.85 5.49
N PRO A 78 8.37 3.14 5.67
CA PRO A 78 8.99 3.98 6.69
C PRO A 78 8.37 3.76 8.09
N GLU A 79 7.27 3.03 8.21
CA GLU A 79 6.58 2.83 9.48
C GLU A 79 6.95 1.49 10.11
N ARG A 80 7.39 1.54 11.38
CA ARG A 80 7.70 0.37 12.20
C ARG A 80 6.52 0.07 13.12
N LEU A 81 5.97 -1.13 13.05
CA LEU A 81 4.82 -1.53 13.88
C LEU A 81 5.19 -1.74 15.35
N PHE A 82 6.27 -2.48 15.62
CA PHE A 82 6.82 -2.69 16.97
C PHE A 82 8.30 -3.11 16.89
N GLN A 83 9.03 -2.94 18.00
CA GLN A 83 10.35 -3.53 18.21
C GLN A 83 10.39 -4.13 19.60
N LYS A 84 10.80 -5.39 19.70
CA LYS A 84 11.11 -6.03 20.97
C LYS A 84 12.63 -6.14 21.10
N ASN A 85 13.16 -5.70 22.24
CA ASN A 85 14.57 -5.86 22.59
C ASN A 85 14.86 -7.28 23.07
#